data_AF-A0A947YDB9-F1
#
_entry.id   AF-A0A947YDB9-F1
#
_cell.length_a   1.000
_cell.length_b   1.000
_cell.length_c   1.000
_cell.angle_alpha   90.00
_cell.angle_beta   90.00
_cell.angle_gamma   90.00
#
_symmetry.space_group_name_H-M   'P 1'
#
loop_
_entity.id
_entity.type
_entity.pdbx_description
1 polymer ?
#
loop_
_entity_poly.entity_id
_entity_poly.type
_entity_poly.pdbx_seq_one_letter_code
_entity_poly.pdbx_strand_id
1 'polypeptide(L)' 'MPLNTSRLKQILEKMGLEEGYKFLTEREKKVISLYYLEGYKDEEIAAFYGITQQVINRLRRKGVNKLKKI' A
#
# COMPACT_ATOMS: atom_id res chain seq x y z
N MET A 1 5.00 14.42 6.19
CA MET A 1 6.07 13.74 5.44
C MET A 1 5.57 13.35 4.05
N PRO A 2 6.32 13.59 2.97
CA PRO A 2 5.96 13.11 1.64
C PRO A 2 6.11 11.59 1.61
N LEU A 3 5.00 10.87 1.41
CA LEU A 3 5.02 9.42 1.31
C LEU A 3 5.78 8.97 0.06
N ASN A 4 6.56 7.90 0.22
CA ASN A 4 7.53 7.30 -0.72
C ASN A 4 6.89 6.66 -1.98
N THR A 5 5.76 7.20 -2.46
CA THR A 5 4.95 6.70 -3.57
C THR A 5 5.77 6.50 -4.86
N SER A 6 6.82 7.32 -5.05
CA SER A 6 7.79 7.17 -6.15
C SER A 6 8.60 5.87 -6.06
N ARG A 7 9.06 5.49 -4.86
CA ARG A 7 9.82 4.24 -4.63
C ARG A 7 8.97 3.00 -4.82
N LEU A 8 7.72 3.02 -4.32
CA LEU A 8 6.78 1.93 -4.54
C LEU A 8 6.54 1.68 -6.03
N LYS A 9 6.30 2.74 -6.82
CA LYS A 9 6.10 2.64 -8.27
C LYS A 9 7.29 1.98 -8.97
N GLN A 10 8.51 2.44 -8.68
CA GLN A 10 9.72 1.89 -9.29
C GLN A 10 9.92 0.40 -8.99
N ILE A 11 9.62 -0.04 -7.77
CA ILE A 11 9.71 -1.46 -7.40
C ILE A 11 8.68 -2.27 -8.17
N LEU A 12 7.43 -1.80 -8.22
CA LEU A 12 6.35 -2.50 -8.91
C LEU A 12 6.59 -2.57 -10.42
N GLU A 13 7.12 -1.52 -11.04
CA GLU A 13 7.54 -1.52 -12.45
C GLU A 13 8.63 -2.58 -12.72
N LYS A 14 9.64 -2.69 -11.86
CA LYS A 14 10.67 -3.74 -11.99
C LYS A 14 10.12 -5.16 -11.82
N MET A 15 8.96 -5.30 -11.19
CA MET A 15 8.27 -6.57 -10.98
C MET A 15 7.20 -6.87 -12.05
N GLY A 16 7.00 -5.97 -13.03
CA GLY A 16 5.93 -6.10 -14.02
C GLY A 16 4.51 -5.91 -13.43
N LEU A 17 4.39 -5.19 -12.31
CA LEU A 17 3.13 -4.92 -11.60
C LEU A 17 2.61 -3.49 -11.81
N GLU A 18 3.14 -2.78 -12.81
CA GLU A 18 2.80 -1.38 -13.08
C GLU A 18 1.33 -1.17 -13.44
N GLU A 19 0.70 -2.15 -14.09
CA GLU A 19 -0.71 -2.06 -14.47
C GLU A 19 -1.60 -2.11 -13.23
N GLY A 20 -1.36 -3.07 -12.33
CA GLY A 20 -2.03 -3.13 -11.03
C GLY A 20 -1.84 -1.87 -10.18
N TYR A 21 -0.67 -1.25 -10.26
CA TYR A 21 -0.36 0.00 -9.54
C TYR A 21 -1.26 1.17 -9.97
N LYS A 22 -1.66 1.25 -11.25
CA LYS A 22 -2.56 2.30 -11.76
C LYS A 22 -3.94 2.25 -11.11
N PHE A 23 -4.40 1.06 -10.70
CA PHE A 23 -5.70 0.87 -10.05
C PHE A 23 -5.68 1.10 -8.53
N LEU A 24 -4.51 1.32 -7.93
CA LEU A 24 -4.40 1.64 -6.52
C LEU A 24 -4.89 3.06 -6.24
N THR A 25 -5.75 3.19 -5.23
CA THR A 25 -6.06 4.49 -4.64
C THR A 25 -4.87 5.03 -3.87
N GLU A 26 -4.81 6.35 -3.66
CA GLU A 26 -3.76 6.97 -2.85
C GLU A 26 -3.71 6.41 -1.43
N ARG A 27 -4.85 6.06 -0.83
CA ARG A 27 -4.91 5.43 0.50
C ARG A 27 -4.26 4.04 0.49
N GLU A 28 -4.54 3.23 -0.52
CA GLU A 28 -3.93 1.90 -0.67
C GLU A 28 -2.42 1.99 -0.92
N LYS A 29 -1.96 2.92 -1.79
CA LYS A 29 -0.53 3.16 -2.03
C LYS A 29 0.19 3.49 -0.73
N LYS A 30 -0.38 4.39 0.09
CA LYS A 30 0.22 4.78 1.38
C LYS A 30 0.31 3.62 2.35
N VAL A 31 -0.77 2.85 2.52
CA VAL A 31 -0.80 1.69 3.42
C VAL A 31 0.18 0.60 2.97
N ILE A 32 0.24 0.32 1.66
CA ILE A 32 1.19 -0.66 1.11
C ILE A 32 2.63 -0.20 1.31
N SER A 33 2.94 1.07 1.06
CA SER A 33 4.28 1.63 1.29
C SER A 33 4.68 1.53 2.77
N LEU A 34 3.81 1.94 3.70
CA LEU A 34 4.11 1.86 5.13
C LEU A 34 4.38 0.42 5.58
N TYR A 35 3.59 -0.53 5.08
CA TYR A 35 3.73 -1.93 5.46
C TYR A 35 4.98 -2.59 4.86
N TYR A 36 5.17 -2.49 3.54
CA TYR A 36 6.21 -3.26 2.83
C TYR A 36 7.54 -2.52 2.68
N LEU A 37 7.54 -1.17 2.65
CA LEU A 37 8.77 -0.40 2.48
C LEU A 37 9.31 0.12 3.81
N GLU A 38 8.42 0.52 4.72
CA GLU A 38 8.79 1.12 6.00
C GLU A 38 8.66 0.14 7.18
N GLY A 39 8.12 -1.06 6.97
CA GLY A 39 8.08 -2.14 7.97
C GLY A 39 7.02 -2.01 9.06
N TYR A 40 6.05 -1.10 8.91
CA TYR A 40 4.98 -0.92 9.90
C TYR A 40 4.00 -2.09 9.89
N LYS A 41 3.44 -2.40 11.06
CA LYS A 41 2.33 -3.33 11.23
C LYS A 41 0.98 -2.64 11.01
N ASP A 42 -0.05 -3.42 10.68
CA ASP A 42 -1.41 -2.91 10.46
C ASP A 42 -1.94 -2.12 11.69
N GLU A 43 -1.56 -2.52 12.91
CA GLU A 43 -1.97 -1.86 14.16
C GLU A 43 -1.30 -0.49 14.35
N GLU A 44 -0.03 -0.36 14.00
CA GLU A 44 0.73 0.88 14.08
C GLU A 44 0.21 1.89 13.04
N ILE A 45 -0.06 1.41 11.83
CA ILE A 45 -0.66 2.21 10.76
C ILE A 45 -2.08 2.66 11.16
N ALA A 46 -2.85 1.79 11.82
CA ALA A 46 -4.20 2.09 12.29
C ALA A 46 -4.17 3.20 13.37
N ALA A 47 -3.28 3.09 14.35
CA ALA A 47 -3.04 4.11 15.36
C ALA A 47 -2.63 5.44 14.73
N PHE A 48 -1.70 5.42 13.76
CA PHE A 48 -1.26 6.62 13.04
C PHE A 48 -2.41 7.35 12.31
N TYR A 49 -3.36 6.62 11.74
CA TYR A 49 -4.50 7.19 11.02
C TYR A 49 -5.75 7.41 11.86
N GLY A 50 -5.75 7.03 13.15
CA GLY A 50 -6.93 7.11 14.02
C GLY A 50 -8.11 6.27 13.54
N ILE A 51 -7.85 5.09 12.97
CA ILE A 51 -8.87 4.16 12.46
C ILE A 51 -8.61 2.74 12.97
N THR A 52 -9.53 1.80 12.72
CA THR A 52 -9.36 0.42 13.19
C THR A 52 -8.35 -0.37 12.34
N GLN A 53 -7.66 -1.32 12.98
CA GLN A 53 -6.74 -2.25 12.31
C GLN A 53 -7.43 -3.02 11.17
N GLN A 54 -8.70 -3.38 11.34
CA GLN A 54 -9.50 -4.07 10.31
C GLN A 54 -9.63 -3.25 9.03
N VAL A 55 -9.79 -1.92 9.13
CA VAL A 55 -9.86 -1.03 7.96
C VAL A 55 -8.52 -1.01 7.22
N ILE A 56 -7.41 -0.92 7.95
CA ILE A 56 -6.05 -0.98 7.35
C ILE A 56 -5.82 -2.33 6.68
N ASN A 57 -6.14 -3.44 7.36
CA ASN A 57 -6.02 -4.78 6.80
C ASN A 57 -6.82 -4.92 5.50
N ARG A 58 -8.07 -4.45 5.48
CA ARG A 58 -8.92 -4.46 4.30
C ARG A 58 -8.33 -3.63 3.15
N LEU A 59 -7.82 -2.43 3.43
CA LEU A 59 -7.17 -1.58 2.43
C LEU A 59 -5.94 -2.26 1.84
N ARG A 60 -5.07 -2.81 2.69
CA ARG A 60 -3.86 -3.51 2.25
C ARG A 60 -4.19 -4.72 1.39
N ARG A 61 -5.12 -5.58 1.83
CA ARG A 61 -5.53 -6.78 1.07
C ARG A 61 -6.17 -6.40 -0.27
N LYS A 62 -7.03 -5.37 -0.30
CA LYS A 62 -7.61 -4.87 -1.57
C LYS A 62 -6.54 -4.36 -2.51
N GLY A 63 -5.60 -3.56 -2.04
CA GLY A 63 -4.51 -3.06 -2.85
C GLY A 63 -3.62 -4.18 -3.39
N VAL A 64 -3.21 -5.14 -2.55
CA VAL A 64 -2.42 -6.30 -2.99
C VAL A 64 -3.18 -7.14 -4.03
N ASN A 65 -4.50 -7.31 -3.88
CA ASN A 65 -5.29 -8.02 -4.88
C ASN A 65 -5.35 -7.29 -6.22
N LYS A 66 -5.33 -5.94 -6.24
CA LYS A 66 -5.23 -5.16 -7.47
C LYS A 66 -3.87 -5.32 -8.13
N LEU A 67 -2.80 -5.38 -7.35
CA LEU A 67 -1.45 -5.64 -7.87
C LEU A 67 -1.32 -7.03 -8.50
N LYS A 68 -2.01 -8.04 -7.95
CA LYS A 68 -1.99 -9.42 -8.46
C LYS A 68 -2.90 -9.68 -9.67
N LYS A 69 -3.85 -8.78 -9.95
CA LYS A 69 -4.72 -8.91 -11.12
C LYS A 69 -3.97 -8.39 -12.34
N ILE A 70 -3.31 -9.31 -13.02
CA ILE A 70 -2.74 -9.18 -14.36
C ILE A 70 -3.24 -10.37 -15.16
#